data_AF-A0A963C2H4-F1
#
_entry.id   AF-A0A963C2H4-F1
#
_cell.length_a   1.000
_cell.length_b   1.000
_cell.length_c   1.000
_cell.angle_alpha   90.00
_cell.angle_beta   90.00
_cell.angle_gamma   90.00
#
_symmetry.space_group_name_H-M   'P 1'
#
loop_
_entity.id
_entity.type
_entity.pdbx_description
1 polymer ?
#
loop_
_entity_poly.entity_id
_entity_poly.type
_entity_poly.pdbx_seq_one_letter_code
_entity_poly.pdbx_strand_id
1 'polypeptide(L)'
;MTVFVRFEGLSEAIGTLRKLPKELEHKTILRMSQVAYDEALAGADRHHKTGALRQSLYNREIPTGREVGHDTQRAPHAVFVQLGTRPHEIRPKDKKALRWASGGEFIFARLVRHPGYIGDAYLISAATAAVREFRRIIDDIFKEQG
;
A
#
# COMPACT_ATOMS: atom_id res chain seq x y z
N MET A 1 0.32 16.29 -18.57
CA MET A 1 1.44 17.13 -18.09
C MET A 1 2.31 16.23 -17.24
N THR A 2 3.47 15.81 -17.74
CA THR A 2 4.36 14.88 -17.05
C THR A 2 5.41 15.67 -16.30
N VAL A 3 5.46 15.55 -14.98
CA VAL A 3 6.47 16.20 -14.15
C VAL A 3 7.64 15.24 -14.00
N PHE A 4 8.82 15.66 -14.45
CA PHE A 4 10.07 14.97 -14.18
C PHE A 4 10.74 15.60 -12.97
N VAL A 5 10.92 14.82 -11.91
CA VAL A 5 11.69 15.22 -10.73
C VAL A 5 13.09 14.64 -10.87
N ARG A 6 14.11 15.51 -10.84
CA ARG A 6 15.52 15.12 -10.86
C ARG A 6 16.02 15.02 -9.42
N PHE A 7 16.45 13.83 -9.02
CA PHE A 7 17.09 13.59 -7.74
C PHE A 7 18.62 13.65 -7.94
N GLU A 8 19.28 14.63 -7.33
CA GLU A 8 20.75 14.65 -7.28
C GLU A 8 21.26 13.58 -6.30
N GLY A 9 22.34 12.90 -6.66
CA GLY A 9 22.95 11.84 -5.83
C GLY A 9 22.36 10.44 -6.02
N LEU A 10 21.32 10.25 -6.83
CA LEU A 10 20.71 8.92 -7.05
C LEU A 10 21.71 7.94 -7.71
N SER A 11 22.51 8.43 -8.66
CA SER A 11 23.54 7.63 -9.34
C SER A 11 24.68 7.25 -8.40
N GLU A 12 25.18 8.17 -7.58
CA GLU A 12 26.18 7.84 -6.55
C GLU A 12 25.60 6.88 -5.49
N ALA A 13 24.36 7.09 -5.06
CA ALA A 13 23.69 6.18 -4.12
C ALA A 13 23.59 4.77 -4.70
N ILE A 14 23.16 4.63 -5.96
CA ILE A 14 23.14 3.33 -6.66
C ILE A 14 24.56 2.74 -6.77
N GLY A 15 25.57 3.55 -7.06
CA GLY A 15 26.97 3.13 -7.13
C GLY A 15 27.52 2.61 -5.80
N THR A 16 27.17 3.27 -4.70
CA THR A 16 27.54 2.87 -3.33
C THR A 16 26.77 1.63 -2.90
N LEU A 17 25.47 1.54 -3.21
CA LEU A 17 24.64 0.36 -2.97
C LEU A 17 25.21 -0.88 -3.65
N ARG A 18 25.67 -0.77 -4.91
CA ARG A 18 26.32 -1.86 -5.65
C ARG A 18 27.63 -2.35 -5.03
N LYS A 19 28.26 -1.53 -4.18
CA LYS A 19 29.50 -1.86 -3.47
C LYS A 19 29.24 -2.34 -2.04
N LEU A 20 27.98 -2.37 -1.59
CA LEU A 20 27.66 -2.92 -0.28
C LEU A 20 27.92 -4.43 -0.28
N PRO A 21 28.43 -4.99 0.83
CA PRO A 21 28.42 -6.43 1.03
C PRO A 21 27.01 -6.98 0.84
N LYS A 22 26.86 -8.11 0.12
CA LYS A 22 25.56 -8.76 -0.12
C LYS A 22 24.74 -8.96 1.16
N GLU A 23 25.42 -9.27 2.26
CA GLU A 23 24.80 -9.43 3.58
C GLU A 23 24.16 -8.14 4.10
N LEU A 24 24.84 -7.00 3.92
CA LEU A 24 24.33 -5.69 4.31
C LEU A 24 23.14 -5.28 3.44
N GLU A 25 23.23 -5.50 2.12
CA GLU A 25 22.11 -5.28 1.21
C GLU A 25 20.88 -6.11 1.62
N HIS A 26 21.06 -7.42 1.84
CA HIS A 26 19.97 -8.32 2.22
C HIS A 26 19.30 -7.90 3.54
N LYS A 27 20.08 -7.62 4.59
CA LYS A 27 19.57 -7.14 5.89
C LYS A 27 18.84 -5.80 5.76
N THR A 28 19.35 -4.90 4.93
CA THR A 28 18.73 -3.59 4.70
C THR A 28 17.37 -3.75 4.02
N ILE A 29 17.30 -4.52 2.94
CA ILE A 29 16.04 -4.80 2.23
C ILE A 29 15.03 -5.48 3.16
N LEU A 30 15.46 -6.44 3.97
CA LEU A 30 14.61 -7.12 4.95
C LEU A 30 14.00 -6.14 5.96
N ARG A 31 14.82 -5.27 6.57
CA ARG A 31 14.32 -4.30 7.56
C ARG A 31 13.44 -3.22 6.94
N MET A 32 13.80 -2.74 5.75
CA MET A 32 12.96 -1.79 5.01
C MET A 32 11.60 -2.39 4.67
N SER A 33 11.55 -3.65 4.21
CA SER A 33 10.29 -4.29 3.89
C SER A 33 9.44 -4.53 5.14
N GLN A 34 10.06 -4.77 6.29
CA GLN A 34 9.35 -4.86 7.57
C GLN A 34 8.72 -3.52 7.96
N VAL A 35 9.46 -2.41 7.85
CA VAL A 35 8.90 -1.05 8.08
C VAL A 35 7.72 -0.78 7.15
N ALA A 36 7.84 -1.11 5.87
CA ALA A 36 6.73 -0.96 4.92
C ALA A 36 5.54 -1.84 5.30
N TYR A 37 5.77 -3.08 5.74
CA TYR A 37 4.70 -3.97 6.17
C TYR A 37 3.95 -3.43 7.38
N ASP A 38 4.67 -2.95 8.40
CA ASP A 38 4.08 -2.45 9.64
C ASP A 38 3.22 -1.20 9.37
N GLU A 39 3.71 -0.28 8.53
CA GLU A 39 2.93 0.91 8.11
C GLU A 39 1.73 0.53 7.24
N ALA A 40 1.90 -0.43 6.32
CA ALA A 40 0.80 -0.94 5.50
C ALA A 40 -0.27 -1.64 6.34
N LEU A 41 0.13 -2.31 7.44
CA LEU A 41 -0.78 -2.96 8.37
C LEU A 41 -1.64 -1.93 9.10
N ALA A 42 -1.03 -0.86 9.61
CA ALA A 42 -1.75 0.26 10.21
C ALA A 42 -2.70 0.94 9.20
N GLY A 43 -2.29 0.99 7.92
CA GLY A 43 -3.13 1.40 6.80
C GLY A 43 -4.36 0.52 6.61
N ALA A 44 -4.15 -0.78 6.47
CA ALA A 44 -5.19 -1.77 6.25
C ALA A 44 -6.19 -1.86 7.42
N ASP A 45 -5.72 -1.65 8.65
CA ASP A 45 -6.54 -1.67 9.87
C ASP A 45 -7.61 -0.58 9.92
N ARG A 46 -7.43 0.53 9.17
CA ARG A 46 -8.49 1.55 9.02
C ARG A 46 -9.68 1.05 8.19
N HIS A 47 -9.53 -0.04 7.45
CA HIS A 47 -10.53 -0.60 6.54
C HIS A 47 -11.05 -1.96 7.04
N HIS A 48 -11.51 -1.99 8.28
CA HIS A 48 -11.77 -3.22 9.05
C HIS A 48 -13.18 -3.82 8.90
N LYS A 49 -14.00 -3.40 7.91
CA LYS A 49 -15.40 -3.87 7.79
C LYS A 49 -15.54 -5.39 7.69
N THR A 50 -14.64 -6.05 6.96
CA THR A 50 -14.64 -7.51 6.76
C THR A 50 -13.36 -8.18 7.27
N GLY A 51 -12.35 -7.40 7.66
CA GLY A 51 -11.00 -7.87 7.99
C GLY A 51 -10.20 -8.44 6.80
N ALA A 52 -10.80 -8.57 5.61
CA ALA A 52 -10.16 -9.19 4.45
C ALA A 52 -8.92 -8.42 3.98
N LEU A 53 -8.91 -7.09 4.11
CA LEU A 53 -7.79 -6.25 3.69
C LEU A 53 -6.55 -6.46 4.57
N ARG A 54 -6.74 -6.56 5.90
CA ARG A 54 -5.67 -6.93 6.83
C ARG A 54 -5.14 -8.33 6.52
N GLN A 55 -6.03 -9.30 6.33
CA GLN A 55 -5.68 -10.69 6.10
C GLN A 55 -4.99 -10.95 4.75
N SER A 56 -5.20 -10.09 3.76
CA SER A 56 -4.53 -10.21 2.46
C SER A 56 -3.15 -9.59 2.43
N LEU A 57 -2.76 -8.80 3.44
CA LEU A 57 -1.48 -8.11 3.47
C LEU A 57 -0.32 -9.10 3.68
N TYR A 58 0.72 -9.00 2.86
CA TYR A 58 1.91 -9.85 2.94
C TYR A 58 3.21 -9.03 2.87
N ASN A 59 4.30 -9.65 3.34
CA ASN A 59 5.69 -9.25 3.11
C ASN A 59 6.48 -10.50 2.71
N ARG A 60 6.74 -10.68 1.42
CA ARG A 60 7.34 -11.91 0.89
C ARG A 60 8.65 -11.65 0.18
N GLU A 61 9.49 -12.67 0.15
CA GLU A 61 10.71 -12.68 -0.64
C GLU A 61 10.38 -12.90 -2.13
N ILE A 62 11.13 -12.22 -2.99
CA ILE A 62 11.12 -12.37 -4.45
C ILE A 62 12.56 -12.49 -4.93
N PRO A 63 12.84 -13.01 -6.15
CA PRO A 63 14.22 -13.27 -6.61
C PRO A 63 15.18 -12.07 -6.54
N THR A 64 14.66 -10.85 -6.59
CA THR A 64 15.44 -9.60 -6.61
C THR A 64 15.20 -8.72 -5.37
N GLY A 65 14.59 -9.23 -4.30
CA GLY A 65 14.34 -8.45 -3.09
C GLY A 65 13.10 -8.91 -2.32
N ARG A 66 12.28 -7.96 -1.87
CA ARG A 66 11.04 -8.25 -1.14
C ARG A 66 9.88 -7.40 -1.66
N GLU A 67 8.69 -7.96 -1.53
CA GLU A 67 7.43 -7.33 -1.95
C GLU A 67 6.47 -7.23 -0.75
N VAL A 68 5.92 -6.04 -0.56
CA VAL A 68 4.84 -5.78 0.40
C VAL A 68 3.59 -5.38 -0.38
N GLY A 69 2.48 -6.08 -0.16
CA GLY A 69 1.27 -5.87 -0.95
C GLY A 69 0.08 -6.70 -0.46
N HIS A 70 -0.99 -6.71 -1.26
CA HIS A 70 -2.21 -7.47 -0.97
C HIS A 70 -2.39 -8.65 -1.92
N ASP A 71 -2.81 -9.79 -1.37
CA ASP A 71 -3.37 -10.87 -2.15
C ASP A 71 -4.77 -10.49 -2.67
N THR A 72 -4.87 -10.33 -3.98
CA THR A 72 -6.12 -9.94 -4.66
C THR A 72 -7.15 -11.06 -4.69
N GLN A 73 -6.77 -12.32 -4.44
CA GLN A 73 -7.74 -13.39 -4.25
C GLN A 73 -8.49 -13.24 -2.92
N ARG A 74 -7.79 -12.83 -1.86
CA ARG A 74 -8.39 -12.55 -0.55
C ARG A 74 -9.10 -11.20 -0.51
N ALA A 75 -8.51 -10.16 -1.10
CA ALA A 75 -9.06 -8.80 -1.10
C ALA A 75 -9.06 -8.19 -2.52
N PRO A 76 -9.96 -8.61 -3.41
CA PRO A 76 -10.04 -8.08 -4.78
C PRO A 76 -10.34 -6.58 -4.82
N HIS A 77 -10.90 -6.03 -3.75
CA HIS A 77 -11.21 -4.61 -3.61
C HIS A 77 -10.03 -3.76 -3.16
N ALA A 78 -8.87 -4.35 -2.82
CA ALA A 78 -7.71 -3.62 -2.29
C ALA A 78 -7.24 -2.48 -3.21
N VAL A 79 -7.27 -2.71 -4.53
CA VAL A 79 -6.90 -1.69 -5.52
C VAL A 79 -7.79 -0.45 -5.44
N PHE A 80 -9.10 -0.62 -5.23
CA PHE A 80 -10.04 0.49 -5.09
C PHE A 80 -9.89 1.20 -3.75
N VAL A 81 -9.46 0.48 -2.71
CA VAL A 81 -9.09 1.11 -1.43
C VAL A 81 -7.87 1.99 -1.63
N GLN A 82 -6.82 1.51 -2.30
CA GLN A 82 -5.57 2.25 -2.52
C GLN A 82 -5.73 3.44 -3.44
N LEU A 83 -6.34 3.23 -4.61
CA LEU A 83 -6.31 4.18 -5.72
C LEU A 83 -7.63 4.93 -5.91
N GLY A 84 -8.66 4.56 -5.14
CA GLY A 84 -9.98 5.14 -5.27
C GLY A 84 -10.77 4.64 -6.49
N THR A 85 -11.87 5.32 -6.76
CA THR A 85 -12.73 5.11 -7.93
C THR A 85 -13.18 6.46 -8.49
N ARG A 86 -13.24 6.59 -9.82
CA ARG A 86 -13.80 7.76 -10.49
C ARG A 86 -15.31 7.92 -10.23
N PRO A 87 -15.88 9.12 -10.40
CA PRO A 87 -17.34 9.29 -10.44
C PRO A 87 -17.99 8.29 -11.39
N HIS A 88 -19.06 7.64 -10.95
CA HIS A 88 -19.74 6.62 -11.74
C HIS A 88 -21.19 6.41 -11.29
N GLU A 89 -21.96 5.81 -12.18
CA GLU A 89 -23.32 5.39 -11.88
C GLU A 89 -23.35 3.98 -11.29
N ILE A 90 -24.09 3.81 -10.21
CA ILE A 90 -24.39 2.50 -9.62
C ILE A 90 -25.82 2.16 -10.00
N ARG A 91 -25.98 0.99 -10.65
CA ARG A 91 -27.27 0.49 -11.14
C ARG A 91 -27.54 -0.90 -10.57
N PRO A 92 -28.80 -1.24 -10.25
CA PRO A 92 -29.14 -2.59 -9.85
C PRO A 92 -28.95 -3.53 -11.05
N LYS A 93 -28.29 -4.67 -10.84
CA LYS A 93 -28.00 -5.64 -11.91
C LYS A 93 -29.23 -6.50 -12.25
N ASP A 94 -29.76 -7.19 -11.25
CA ASP A 94 -30.83 -8.18 -11.43
C ASP A 94 -32.12 -7.80 -10.67
N LYS A 95 -32.17 -6.59 -10.09
CA LYS A 95 -33.26 -6.12 -9.22
C LYS A 95 -33.88 -4.82 -9.75
N LYS A 96 -35.07 -4.48 -9.25
CA LYS A 96 -35.81 -3.26 -9.65
C LYS A 96 -35.24 -1.97 -9.06
N ALA A 97 -34.58 -2.04 -7.90
CA ALA A 97 -34.01 -0.90 -7.21
C ALA A 97 -32.81 -1.32 -6.32
N LEU A 98 -31.92 -0.37 -6.07
CA LEU A 98 -30.92 -0.40 -5.00
C LEU A 98 -31.60 -0.15 -3.65
N ARG A 99 -31.01 -0.67 -2.56
CA ARG A 99 -31.48 -0.45 -1.19
C ARG A 99 -30.30 -0.32 -0.22
N TRP A 100 -30.33 0.67 0.68
CA TRP A 100 -29.38 0.77 1.79
C TRP A 100 -30.04 1.39 3.02
N ALA A 101 -29.46 1.16 4.20
CA ALA A 101 -29.92 1.77 5.45
C ALA A 101 -29.25 3.14 5.64
N SER A 102 -30.03 4.14 6.03
CA SER A 102 -29.56 5.50 6.32
C SER A 102 -30.56 6.20 7.24
N GLY A 103 -30.07 6.86 8.31
CA GLY A 103 -30.93 7.62 9.21
C GLY A 103 -32.01 6.81 9.93
N GLY A 104 -31.80 5.51 10.15
CA GLY A 104 -32.79 4.61 10.78
C GLY A 104 -33.85 4.05 9.83
N GLU A 105 -33.83 4.44 8.55
CA GLU A 105 -34.77 3.96 7.53
C GLU A 105 -34.06 3.29 6.35
N PHE A 106 -34.84 2.66 5.46
CA PHE A 106 -34.34 2.11 4.21
C PHE A 106 -34.60 3.07 3.06
N ILE A 107 -33.53 3.47 2.37
CA ILE A 107 -33.60 4.27 1.15
C ILE A 107 -33.59 3.33 -0.06
N PHE A 108 -34.39 3.67 -1.08
CA PHE A 108 -34.46 2.96 -2.34
C PHE A 108 -34.18 3.90 -3.51
N ALA A 109 -33.45 3.42 -4.52
CA ALA A 109 -33.17 4.20 -5.73
C ALA A 109 -33.06 3.31 -6.97
N ARG A 110 -33.49 3.82 -8.13
CA ARG A 110 -33.25 3.15 -9.42
C ARG A 110 -31.80 3.31 -9.90
N LEU A 111 -31.12 4.34 -9.42
CA LEU A 111 -29.79 4.78 -9.83
C LEU A 111 -29.16 5.60 -8.70
N VAL A 112 -27.85 5.46 -8.50
CA VAL A 112 -27.06 6.40 -7.70
C VAL A 112 -25.94 6.97 -8.59
N ARG A 113 -25.80 8.30 -8.62
CA ARG A 113 -24.64 8.98 -9.22
C ARG A 113 -23.57 9.16 -8.14
N HIS A 114 -22.68 8.18 -8.01
CA HIS A 114 -21.65 8.20 -6.99
C HIS A 114 -20.53 9.18 -7.39
N PRO A 115 -20.10 10.09 -6.50
CA PRO A 115 -19.05 11.06 -6.82
C PRO A 115 -17.66 10.41 -7.00
N GLY A 116 -17.54 9.13 -6.69
CA GLY A 116 -16.28 8.42 -6.64
C GLY A 116 -15.78 8.28 -5.21
N TYR A 117 -14.67 7.56 -5.05
CA TYR A 117 -13.97 7.41 -3.78
C TYR A 117 -12.53 7.85 -4.01
N ILE A 118 -11.98 8.69 -3.14
CA ILE A 118 -10.65 9.26 -3.36
C ILE A 118 -9.51 8.24 -3.16
N GLY A 119 -9.75 7.18 -2.39
CA GLY A 119 -8.72 6.22 -2.00
C GLY A 119 -8.06 6.54 -0.66
N ASP A 120 -7.33 5.58 -0.12
CA ASP A 120 -6.40 5.69 0.99
C ASP A 120 -5.10 5.00 0.56
N ALA A 121 -4.16 5.81 0.05
CA ALA A 121 -2.93 5.35 -0.59
C ALA A 121 -1.85 4.88 0.41
N TYR A 122 -2.25 4.10 1.41
CA TYR A 122 -1.36 3.72 2.51
C TYR A 122 -0.19 2.84 2.08
N LEU A 123 -0.25 2.12 0.95
CA LEU A 123 0.93 1.40 0.44
C LEU A 123 2.02 2.37 -0.06
N ILE A 124 1.63 3.54 -0.59
CA ILE A 124 2.57 4.59 -0.97
C ILE A 124 3.17 5.22 0.29
N SER A 125 2.35 5.48 1.31
CA SER A 125 2.82 5.95 2.62
C SER A 125 3.81 4.96 3.25
N ALA A 126 3.51 3.67 3.20
CA ALA A 126 4.38 2.59 3.67
C ALA A 126 5.72 2.53 2.95
N ALA A 127 5.72 2.61 1.62
CA ALA A 127 6.95 2.69 0.85
C ALA A 127 7.77 3.94 1.20
N THR A 128 7.09 5.07 1.40
CA THR A 128 7.73 6.32 1.82
C THR A 128 8.34 6.21 3.22
N ALA A 129 7.67 5.52 4.15
CA ALA A 129 8.18 5.26 5.50
C ALA A 129 9.46 4.39 5.44
N ALA A 130 9.46 3.32 4.65
CA ALA A 130 10.64 2.48 4.49
C ALA A 130 11.86 3.25 3.96
N VAL A 131 11.67 4.14 2.98
CA VAL A 131 12.75 5.01 2.47
C VAL A 131 13.23 6.00 3.53
N ARG A 132 12.31 6.58 4.31
CA ARG A 132 12.64 7.51 5.39
C ARG A 132 13.50 6.86 6.48
N GLU A 133 13.19 5.60 6.80
CA GLU A 133 13.90 4.82 7.82
C GLU A 133 15.24 4.24 7.33
N PHE A 134 15.56 4.36 6.04
CA PHE A 134 16.74 3.74 5.42
C PHE A 134 18.05 4.04 6.17
N ARG A 135 18.31 5.32 6.48
CA ARG A 135 19.54 5.71 7.17
C ARG A 135 19.66 5.06 8.54
N ARG A 136 18.58 5.11 9.34
CA ARG A 136 18.56 4.50 10.67
C ARG A 136 18.79 3.00 10.59
N ILE A 137 18.14 2.33 9.63
CA ILE A 137 18.32 0.89 9.39
C ILE A 137 19.78 0.54 9.14
N ILE A 138 20.45 1.30 8.26
CA ILE A 138 21.88 1.09 7.96
C ILE A 138 22.75 1.31 9.19
N ASP A 139 22.53 2.41 9.92
CA ASP A 139 23.29 2.73 11.14
C ASP A 139 23.14 1.64 12.20
N ASP A 140 21.93 1.08 12.36
CA ASP A 140 21.67 -0.01 13.31
C ASP A 140 22.35 -1.32 12.88
N ILE A 141 22.34 -1.66 11.59
CA ILE A 141 23.02 -2.86 11.09
C ILE A 141 24.54 -2.77 11.33
N PHE A 142 25.14 -1.59 11.15
CA PHE A 142 26.57 -1.41 11.43
C PHE A 142 26.91 -1.56 12.90
N LYS A 143 26.07 -1.04 13.81
CA LYS A 143 26.26 -1.20 15.27
C LYS A 143 26.18 -2.64 15.73
N GLU A 144 25.41 -3.49 15.05
CA GLU A 144 25.31 -4.92 15.38
C GLU A 144 26.51 -5.74 14.91
N GLN A 145 27.37 -5.19 14.06
CA GLN A 145 28.55 -5.87 13.53
C GLN A 145 29.88 -5.44 14.17
N GLY A 146 29.87 -4.37 14.97
CA GLY A 146 31.03 -3.88 15.74
C GLY A 146 30.97 -4.31 17.19
#